data_AF-A0AAF1B1I1-F1
#
_entry.id   AF-A0AAF1B1I1-F1
#
_cell.length_a   1.000
_cell.length_b   1.000
_cell.length_c   1.000
_cell.angle_alpha   90.00
_cell.angle_beta   90.00
_cell.angle_gamma   90.00
#
_symmetry.space_group_name_H-M   'P 1'
#
loop_
_entity.id
_entity.type
_entity.pdbx_description
1 polymer ?
#
loop_
_entity_poly.entity_id
_entity_poly.type
_entity_poly.pdbx_seq_one_letter_code
_entity_poly.pdbx_strand_id
1 'polypeptide(L)'
;MKTAEKVILLFEDSDGFAASISDGLQPNPTSSLQTLKECVDLSLEQYGIKEKISVNITHFVDSNGVYQVSILLVQKCEPPVLACAVNEAIASVDGESPSSMPTLIIPFLLPESKLKLDDKILLKNVNAALHGIHTGPDTDTIKALVNRTQKLPSSLQINHEALACSFQLARVMNLPTFLLVGPSDKSKSHKSYEEDLKVLCEIGEVLASLSSLCFVKEKITWTPTKTSRESMEPWRALYN
;
A
#
# COMPACT_ATOMS: atom_id res chain seq x y z
N MET A 1 -11.75 -3.04 -13.53
CA MET A 1 -10.75 -4.13 -13.60
C MET A 1 -11.23 -5.24 -12.68
N LYS A 2 -11.22 -6.49 -13.15
CA LYS A 2 -11.63 -7.62 -12.31
C LYS A 2 -10.52 -7.89 -11.30
N THR A 3 -10.82 -7.85 -10.01
CA THR A 3 -9.83 -8.04 -8.95
C THR A 3 -10.27 -9.12 -7.97
N ALA A 4 -9.29 -9.65 -7.22
CA ALA A 4 -9.54 -10.54 -6.10
C ALA A 4 -10.31 -9.83 -4.98
N GLU A 5 -10.87 -10.59 -4.05
CA GLU A 5 -11.43 -10.05 -2.80
C GLU A 5 -10.39 -9.27 -1.97
N LYS A 6 -9.10 -9.62 -2.09
CA LYS A 6 -8.00 -8.95 -1.39
C LYS A 6 -7.15 -8.18 -2.40
N VAL A 7 -7.13 -6.86 -2.29
CA VAL A 7 -6.42 -5.97 -3.21
C VAL A 7 -5.34 -5.22 -2.46
N ILE A 8 -4.08 -5.41 -2.85
CA ILE A 8 -2.94 -4.65 -2.33
C ILE A 8 -2.66 -3.52 -3.30
N LEU A 9 -2.85 -2.27 -2.86
CA LEU A 9 -2.62 -1.08 -3.68
C LEU A 9 -1.28 -0.45 -3.30
N LEU A 10 -0.41 -0.35 -4.30
CA LEU A 10 0.96 0.15 -4.20
C LEU A 10 1.13 1.33 -5.15
N PHE A 11 1.95 2.30 -4.75
CA PHE A 11 2.33 3.44 -5.57
C PHE A 11 3.83 3.40 -5.76
N GLU A 12 4.29 3.39 -7.01
CA GLU A 12 5.73 3.45 -7.29
C GLU A 12 6.36 4.67 -6.61
N ASP A 13 7.34 4.39 -5.77
CA ASP A 13 8.10 5.39 -5.03
C ASP A 13 9.57 5.39 -5.46
N SER A 14 10.23 6.52 -5.26
CA SER A 14 11.67 6.66 -5.58
C SER A 14 12.58 5.83 -4.68
N ASP A 15 12.08 5.38 -3.53
CA ASP A 15 12.85 4.58 -2.58
C ASP A 15 12.77 3.09 -2.94
N GLY A 16 11.90 2.68 -3.88
CA GLY A 16 11.73 1.31 -4.35
C GLY A 16 10.94 0.40 -3.41
N PHE A 17 10.23 0.95 -2.44
CA PHE A 17 9.43 0.17 -1.47
C PHE A 17 8.31 -0.62 -2.15
N ALA A 18 7.50 0.04 -2.97
CA ALA A 18 6.37 -0.57 -3.67
C ALA A 18 6.81 -1.69 -4.61
N ALA A 19 7.86 -1.46 -5.39
CA ALA A 19 8.45 -2.48 -6.26
C ALA A 19 8.93 -3.69 -5.43
N SER A 20 9.61 -3.44 -4.30
CA SER A 20 10.12 -4.51 -3.42
C SER A 20 9.00 -5.35 -2.79
N ILE A 21 7.89 -4.73 -2.38
CA ILE A 21 6.72 -5.47 -1.89
C ILE A 21 6.10 -6.31 -3.02
N SER A 22 5.92 -5.71 -4.20
CA SER A 22 5.35 -6.38 -5.36
C SER A 22 6.20 -7.59 -5.80
N ASP A 23 7.52 -7.44 -5.85
CA ASP A 23 8.45 -8.49 -6.28
C ASP A 23 8.68 -9.55 -5.19
N GLY A 24 8.65 -9.15 -3.92
CA GLY A 24 8.83 -10.06 -2.79
C GLY A 24 7.63 -10.99 -2.57
N LEU A 25 6.41 -10.57 -2.89
CA LEU A 25 5.21 -11.41 -2.76
C LEU A 25 5.15 -12.46 -3.86
N GLN A 26 5.15 -13.73 -3.46
CA GLN A 26 5.20 -14.88 -4.37
C GLN A 26 4.18 -15.95 -3.96
N PRO A 27 3.75 -16.84 -4.88
CA PRO A 27 3.03 -18.05 -4.51
C PRO A 27 3.82 -18.84 -3.48
N ASN A 28 3.17 -19.31 -2.42
CA ASN A 28 3.82 -20.25 -1.52
C ASN A 28 4.19 -21.51 -2.31
N PRO A 29 5.42 -22.07 -2.20
CA PRO A 29 5.84 -23.26 -2.93
C PRO A 29 4.92 -24.48 -2.78
N THR A 30 4.17 -24.57 -1.68
CA THR A 30 3.18 -25.64 -1.46
C THR A 30 1.79 -25.30 -1.96
N SER A 31 1.55 -24.08 -2.45
CA SER A 31 0.28 -23.65 -3.00
C SER A 31 0.17 -23.96 -4.49
N SER A 32 -1.05 -24.13 -4.99
CA SER A 32 -1.35 -24.25 -6.41
C SER A 32 -1.59 -22.90 -7.10
N LEU A 33 -1.19 -21.79 -6.47
CA LEU A 33 -1.43 -20.45 -7.01
C LEU A 33 -0.55 -20.20 -8.24
N GLN A 34 -1.17 -19.68 -9.29
CA GLN A 34 -0.52 -19.20 -10.50
C GLN A 34 -0.46 -17.67 -10.49
N THR A 35 0.59 -17.12 -11.06
CA THR A 35 0.75 -15.67 -11.22
C THR A 35 0.30 -15.26 -12.62
N LEU A 36 -0.66 -14.35 -12.70
CA LEU A 36 -1.05 -13.68 -13.94
C LEU A 36 -0.65 -12.20 -13.84
N LYS A 37 -0.12 -11.64 -14.93
CA LYS A 37 0.25 -10.23 -14.99
C LYS A 37 -0.57 -9.54 -16.08
N GLU A 38 -1.10 -8.38 -15.76
CA GLU A 38 -1.76 -7.49 -16.71
C GLU A 38 -1.25 -6.06 -16.52
N CYS A 39 -1.41 -5.23 -17.54
CA CYS A 39 -1.13 -3.80 -17.46
C CYS A 39 -2.33 -3.06 -18.04
N VAL A 40 -2.84 -2.09 -17.28
CA VAL A 40 -4.03 -1.31 -17.62
C VAL A 40 -3.68 0.16 -17.58
N ASP A 41 -4.07 0.90 -18.60
CA ASP A 41 -3.96 2.35 -18.61
C ASP A 41 -5.26 3.00 -18.12
N LEU A 42 -5.15 3.75 -17.02
CA LEU A 42 -6.22 4.59 -16.49
C LEU A 42 -6.25 5.92 -17.25
N SER A 43 -7.42 6.27 -17.78
CA SER A 43 -7.64 7.57 -18.41
C SER A 43 -7.93 8.62 -17.36
N LEU A 44 -7.22 9.74 -17.41
CA LEU A 44 -7.48 10.90 -16.55
C LEU A 44 -8.20 12.04 -17.28
N GLU A 45 -8.74 11.77 -18.48
CA GLU A 45 -9.37 12.79 -19.33
C GLU A 45 -10.54 13.51 -18.66
N GLN A 46 -11.28 12.83 -17.78
CA GLN A 46 -12.37 13.43 -17.02
C GLN A 46 -11.91 14.53 -16.06
N TYR A 47 -10.62 14.58 -15.75
CA TYR A 47 -9.96 15.63 -14.96
C TYR A 47 -9.28 16.68 -15.83
N GLY A 48 -9.40 16.60 -17.16
CA GLY A 48 -8.71 17.47 -18.10
C GLY A 48 -7.23 17.12 -18.32
N ILE A 49 -6.78 15.95 -17.85
CA ILE A 49 -5.40 15.45 -17.98
C ILE A 49 -5.35 14.48 -19.15
N LYS A 50 -4.44 14.71 -20.12
CA LYS A 50 -4.35 13.91 -21.34
C LYS A 50 -3.49 12.66 -21.16
N GLU A 51 -2.60 12.71 -20.18
CA GLU A 51 -1.73 11.60 -19.82
C GLU A 51 -2.55 10.44 -19.26
N LYS A 52 -2.17 9.23 -19.64
CA LYS A 52 -2.68 8.00 -19.04
C LYS A 52 -1.75 7.53 -17.94
N ILE A 53 -2.33 6.90 -16.94
CA ILE A 53 -1.58 6.30 -15.84
C ILE A 53 -1.61 4.79 -15.96
N SER A 54 -0.45 4.19 -16.21
CA SER A 54 -0.33 2.74 -16.26
C SER A 54 -0.37 2.15 -14.84
N VAL A 55 -1.09 1.04 -14.71
CA VAL A 55 -1.18 0.23 -13.50
C VAL A 55 -0.76 -1.18 -13.87
N ASN A 56 0.36 -1.62 -13.30
CA ASN A 56 0.82 -2.99 -13.42
C ASN A 56 0.10 -3.83 -12.38
N ILE A 57 -0.57 -4.89 -12.80
CA ILE A 57 -1.40 -5.70 -11.93
C ILE A 57 -0.82 -7.12 -11.92
N THR A 58 -0.63 -7.65 -10.72
CA THR A 58 -0.22 -9.05 -10.51
C THR A 58 -1.32 -9.76 -9.74
N HIS A 59 -1.93 -10.76 -10.38
CA HIS A 59 -2.93 -11.62 -9.75
C HIS A 59 -2.31 -12.94 -9.31
N PHE A 60 -2.75 -13.41 -8.16
CA PHE A 60 -2.52 -14.77 -7.70
C PHE A 60 -3.84 -15.54 -7.77
N VAL A 61 -3.88 -16.51 -8.67
CA VAL A 61 -5.10 -17.22 -9.07
C VAL A 61 -4.98 -18.69 -8.69
N ASP A 62 -6.03 -19.27 -8.12
CA ASP A 62 -6.02 -20.70 -7.78
C ASP A 62 -6.26 -21.61 -8.99
N SER A 63 -6.21 -22.92 -8.77
CA SER A 63 -6.40 -23.92 -9.82
C SER A 63 -7.77 -23.91 -10.47
N ASN A 64 -8.77 -23.27 -9.85
CA ASN A 64 -10.13 -23.13 -10.37
C ASN A 64 -10.32 -21.81 -11.14
N GLY A 65 -9.28 -20.98 -11.25
CA GLY A 65 -9.36 -19.68 -11.92
C GLY A 65 -9.93 -18.57 -11.04
N VAL A 66 -10.03 -18.76 -9.73
CA VAL A 66 -10.53 -17.75 -8.78
C VAL A 66 -9.38 -16.87 -8.32
N TYR A 67 -9.59 -15.56 -8.34
CA TYR A 67 -8.60 -14.57 -7.95
C TYR A 67 -8.51 -14.49 -6.42
N GLN A 68 -7.37 -14.88 -5.86
CA GLN A 68 -7.16 -14.95 -4.41
C GLN A 68 -6.60 -13.64 -3.85
N VAL A 69 -5.64 -13.04 -4.57
CA VAL A 69 -5.05 -11.73 -4.24
C VAL A 69 -4.70 -11.00 -5.53
N SER A 70 -4.95 -9.69 -5.59
CA SER A 70 -4.48 -8.80 -6.66
C SER A 70 -3.55 -7.73 -6.08
N ILE A 71 -2.39 -7.53 -6.69
CA ILE A 71 -1.50 -6.39 -6.42
C ILE A 71 -1.68 -5.38 -7.55
N LEU A 72 -2.03 -4.15 -7.23
CA LEU A 72 -2.10 -3.03 -8.16
C LEU A 72 -0.92 -2.11 -7.87
N LEU A 73 0.04 -2.05 -8.80
CA LEU A 73 1.18 -1.13 -8.74
C LEU A 73 0.91 0.03 -9.70
N VAL A 74 0.48 1.15 -9.13
CA VAL A 74 0.25 2.40 -9.86
C VAL A 74 1.60 3.05 -10.17
N GLN A 75 1.83 3.39 -11.43
CA GLN A 75 3.07 4.06 -11.83
C GLN A 75 3.29 5.36 -11.05
N LYS A 76 4.54 5.81 -11.00
CA LYS A 76 4.88 7.01 -10.24
C LYS A 76 4.14 8.25 -10.77
N CYS A 77 3.39 8.91 -9.90
CA CYS A 77 2.64 10.13 -10.19
C CYS A 77 2.96 11.21 -9.16
N GLU A 78 3.20 12.43 -9.61
CA GLU A 78 3.37 13.58 -8.73
C GLU A 78 2.03 14.34 -8.56
N PRO A 79 1.85 15.07 -7.45
CA PRO A 79 0.74 16.00 -7.28
C PRO A 79 0.66 17.06 -8.41
N PRO A 80 -0.54 17.45 -8.87
CA PRO A 80 -1.87 17.02 -8.43
C PRO A 80 -2.39 15.75 -9.13
N VAL A 81 -1.68 15.24 -10.15
CA VAL A 81 -2.10 14.08 -10.96
C VAL A 81 -2.29 12.82 -10.12
N LEU A 82 -1.49 12.69 -9.05
CA LEU A 82 -1.59 11.60 -8.07
C LEU A 82 -3.01 11.41 -7.52
N ALA A 83 -3.71 12.48 -7.13
CA ALA A 83 -5.06 12.34 -6.56
C ALA A 83 -6.06 11.78 -7.58
N CYS A 84 -5.95 12.21 -8.84
CA CYS A 84 -6.75 11.68 -9.96
C CYS A 84 -6.42 10.20 -10.23
N ALA A 85 -5.13 9.85 -10.26
CA ALA A 85 -4.67 8.48 -10.44
C ALA A 85 -5.16 7.54 -9.33
N VAL A 86 -5.10 7.98 -8.07
CA VAL A 86 -5.62 7.24 -6.91
C VAL A 86 -7.13 7.03 -7.05
N ASN A 87 -7.88 8.06 -7.44
CA ASN A 87 -9.32 7.93 -7.63
C ASN A 87 -9.65 6.90 -8.70
N GLU A 88 -9.03 6.98 -9.87
CA GLU A 88 -9.26 6.00 -10.95
C GLU A 88 -8.84 4.60 -10.55
N ALA A 89 -7.69 4.45 -9.88
CA ALA A 89 -7.23 3.14 -9.43
C ALA A 89 -8.24 2.51 -8.48
N ILE A 90 -8.70 3.25 -7.46
CA ILE A 90 -9.67 2.73 -6.50
C ILE A 90 -11.05 2.52 -7.15
N ALA A 91 -11.52 3.44 -7.98
CA ALA A 91 -12.82 3.33 -8.65
C ALA A 91 -12.86 2.19 -9.67
N SER A 92 -11.72 1.84 -10.25
CA SER A 92 -11.62 0.74 -11.20
C SER A 92 -11.64 -0.64 -10.54
N VAL A 93 -11.34 -0.73 -9.24
CA VAL A 93 -11.34 -1.98 -8.48
C VAL A 93 -12.78 -2.50 -8.39
N ASP A 94 -13.07 -3.55 -9.17
CA ASP A 94 -14.34 -4.25 -9.15
C ASP A 94 -14.13 -5.65 -8.58
N GLY A 95 -15.06 -6.09 -7.74
CA GLY A 95 -15.01 -7.41 -7.12
C GLY A 95 -15.34 -8.52 -8.12
N GLU A 96 -15.08 -9.77 -7.75
CA GLU A 96 -15.43 -10.91 -8.61
C GLU A 96 -16.94 -11.08 -8.82
N SER A 97 -17.75 -10.55 -7.90
CA SER A 97 -19.20 -10.50 -8.02
C SER A 97 -19.74 -9.13 -7.61
N PRO A 98 -20.91 -8.70 -8.14
CA PRO A 98 -21.50 -7.40 -7.83
C PRO A 98 -21.80 -7.17 -6.33
N SER A 99 -21.82 -8.24 -5.53
CA SER A 99 -22.07 -8.23 -4.10
C SER A 99 -20.81 -8.32 -3.23
N SER A 100 -19.65 -8.62 -3.82
CA SER A 100 -18.38 -8.77 -3.11
C SER A 100 -17.57 -7.49 -3.29
N MET A 101 -17.59 -6.60 -2.30
CA MET A 101 -16.68 -5.47 -2.31
C MET A 101 -15.28 -5.95 -1.90
N PRO A 102 -14.25 -5.70 -2.70
CA PRO A 102 -12.89 -6.08 -2.35
C PRO A 102 -12.39 -5.26 -1.14
N THR A 103 -11.57 -5.91 -0.32
CA THR A 103 -10.82 -5.26 0.76
C THR A 103 -9.52 -4.69 0.20
N LEU A 104 -9.38 -3.38 0.30
CA LEU A 104 -8.18 -2.66 -0.10
C LEU A 104 -7.17 -2.64 1.06
N ILE A 105 -5.92 -3.00 0.77
CA ILE A 105 -4.81 -2.95 1.72
C ILE A 105 -3.76 -2.03 1.12
N ILE A 106 -3.39 -0.98 1.85
CA ILE A 106 -2.48 0.06 1.35
C ILE A 106 -1.26 0.12 2.28
N PRO A 107 -0.18 -0.60 1.95
CA PRO A 107 1.02 -0.60 2.77
C PRO A 107 1.90 0.62 2.46
N PHE A 108 2.51 1.19 3.49
CA PHE A 108 3.51 2.25 3.37
C PHE A 108 4.63 2.07 4.38
N LEU A 109 5.83 2.47 3.97
CA LEU A 109 6.97 2.67 4.84
C LEU A 109 7.20 4.18 5.00
N LEU A 110 7.02 4.71 6.21
CA LEU A 110 7.05 6.16 6.44
C LEU A 110 7.91 6.56 7.64
N PRO A 111 8.63 7.69 7.55
CA PRO A 111 9.27 8.29 8.72
C PRO A 111 8.25 8.55 9.83
N GLU A 112 8.64 8.31 11.09
CA GLU A 112 7.78 8.63 12.23
C GLU A 112 7.34 10.11 12.22
N SER A 113 8.20 11.04 11.77
CA SER A 113 7.86 12.46 11.66
C SER A 113 6.66 12.77 10.74
N LYS A 114 6.36 11.87 9.78
CA LYS A 114 5.22 11.99 8.86
C LYS A 114 3.92 11.47 9.47
N LEU A 115 4.02 10.70 10.54
CA LEU A 115 2.94 10.23 11.39
C LEU A 115 3.02 11.00 12.71
N LYS A 116 2.30 12.11 12.84
CA LYS A 116 2.25 12.82 14.14
C LYS A 116 1.50 11.97 15.17
N LEU A 117 2.18 10.96 15.72
CA LEU A 117 1.75 10.13 16.82
C LEU A 117 2.04 10.90 18.12
N ASP A 118 1.11 10.90 19.05
CA ASP A 118 1.35 11.47 20.38
C ASP A 118 2.36 10.59 21.13
N ASP A 119 3.45 11.18 21.66
CA ASP A 119 4.60 10.48 22.25
C ASP A 119 4.21 9.47 23.35
N LYS A 120 3.05 9.67 24.00
CA LYS A 120 2.51 8.77 25.03
C LYS A 120 2.07 7.41 24.50
N ILE A 121 1.87 7.25 23.19
CA ILE A 121 1.38 6.02 22.56
C ILE A 121 2.53 5.10 22.16
N LEU A 122 3.66 5.67 21.71
CA LEU A 122 4.90 4.94 21.40
C LEU A 122 5.44 4.14 22.60
N LEU A 123 5.19 4.63 23.82
CA LEU A 123 5.64 4.02 25.07
C LEU A 123 4.86 2.77 25.51
N LYS A 124 3.73 2.44 24.88
CA LYS A 124 2.81 1.39 25.41
C LYS A 124 2.94 0.00 24.78
N ASN A 125 3.57 -0.15 23.63
CA ASN A 125 3.71 -1.47 23.01
C ASN A 125 5.03 -1.55 22.23
N VAL A 126 6.03 -2.12 22.88
CA VAL A 126 7.38 -2.35 22.33
C VAL A 126 7.40 -3.50 21.30
N ASN A 127 6.32 -4.26 21.17
CA ASN A 127 6.35 -5.60 20.53
C ASN A 127 5.67 -5.72 19.16
N ALA A 128 4.98 -4.70 18.65
CA ALA A 128 4.40 -4.75 17.30
C ALA A 128 4.99 -3.61 16.46
N ALA A 129 5.81 -3.93 15.45
CA ALA A 129 6.52 -2.92 14.68
C ALA A 129 5.59 -2.19 13.70
N LEU A 130 4.43 -2.78 13.37
CA LEU A 130 3.49 -2.25 12.38
C LEU A 130 2.25 -1.61 12.99
N HIS A 131 1.76 -0.63 12.25
CA HIS A 131 0.74 0.32 12.63
C HIS A 131 -0.43 0.23 11.64
N GLY A 132 -1.67 0.34 12.12
CA GLY A 132 -2.87 0.07 11.32
C GLY A 132 -4.04 1.00 11.60
N ILE A 133 -4.72 1.45 10.55
CA ILE A 133 -6.03 2.13 10.62
C ILE A 133 -6.90 1.67 9.46
N HIS A 134 -8.21 1.55 9.68
CA HIS A 134 -9.14 1.11 8.64
C HIS A 134 -10.35 2.05 8.52
N THR A 135 -11.05 1.92 7.41
CA THR A 135 -12.30 2.60 7.11
C THR A 135 -13.21 1.69 6.26
N GLY A 136 -14.49 2.05 6.15
CA GLY A 136 -15.50 1.23 5.47
C GLY A 136 -15.99 0.04 6.30
N PRO A 137 -16.72 -0.90 5.66
CA PRO A 137 -17.24 -2.10 6.30
C PRO A 137 -16.14 -3.04 6.82
N ASP A 138 -16.43 -3.76 7.90
CA ASP A 138 -15.53 -4.79 8.42
C ASP A 138 -15.53 -6.03 7.53
N THR A 139 -14.33 -6.54 7.22
CA THR A 139 -14.13 -7.83 6.55
C THR A 139 -13.23 -8.73 7.39
N ASP A 140 -13.23 -10.02 7.11
CA ASP A 140 -12.36 -10.96 7.85
C ASP A 140 -10.87 -10.65 7.62
N THR A 141 -10.52 -10.11 6.45
CA THR A 141 -9.20 -9.57 6.15
C THR A 141 -8.84 -8.39 7.07
N ILE A 142 -9.75 -7.42 7.25
CA ILE A 142 -9.53 -6.28 8.16
C ILE A 142 -9.34 -6.77 9.60
N LYS A 143 -10.18 -7.70 10.08
CA LYS A 143 -10.05 -8.26 11.44
C LYS A 143 -8.69 -8.95 11.63
N ALA A 144 -8.25 -9.73 10.64
CA ALA A 144 -6.94 -10.39 10.67
C ALA A 144 -5.78 -9.38 10.75
N LEU A 145 -5.87 -8.27 10.01
CA LEU A 145 -4.88 -7.18 10.03
C LEU A 145 -4.88 -6.39 11.34
N VAL A 146 -6.05 -6.09 11.91
CA VAL A 146 -6.17 -5.43 13.22
C VAL A 146 -5.47 -6.24 14.31
N ASN A 147 -5.57 -7.57 14.27
CA ASN A 147 -4.93 -8.45 15.26
C ASN A 147 -3.39 -8.50 15.14
N ARG A 148 -2.82 -8.03 14.03
CA ARG A 148 -1.37 -8.04 13.76
C ARG A 148 -0.72 -6.66 13.83
N THR A 149 -1.50 -5.62 14.11
CA THR A 149 -1.03 -4.23 14.05
C THR A 149 -1.41 -3.46 15.29
N GLN A 150 -0.65 -2.41 15.59
CA GLN A 150 -1.05 -1.42 16.57
C GLN A 150 -2.05 -0.45 15.96
N LYS A 151 -3.20 -0.28 16.62
CA LYS A 151 -4.21 0.67 16.18
C LYS A 151 -3.68 2.10 16.22
N LEU A 152 -3.77 2.79 15.09
CA LEU A 152 -3.46 4.22 15.02
C LEU A 152 -4.56 5.07 15.66
N PRO A 153 -4.19 6.20 16.29
CA PRO A 153 -5.16 7.13 16.83
C PRO A 153 -6.09 7.63 15.72
N SER A 154 -7.37 7.79 16.02
CA SER A 154 -8.32 8.40 15.10
C SER A 154 -8.01 9.88 14.79
N SER A 155 -7.17 10.53 15.61
CA SER A 155 -6.67 11.89 15.43
C SER A 155 -5.37 11.98 14.61
N LEU A 156 -4.94 10.87 13.98
CA LEU A 156 -3.71 10.82 13.19
C LEU A 156 -3.73 11.88 12.08
N GLN A 157 -2.74 12.76 12.09
CA GLN A 157 -2.45 13.65 10.96
C GLN A 157 -1.48 12.94 10.02
N ILE A 158 -1.99 12.55 8.84
CA ILE A 158 -1.19 11.97 7.76
C ILE A 158 -0.58 13.13 6.97
N ASN A 159 0.73 13.32 7.08
CA ASN A 159 1.46 14.31 6.29
C ASN A 159 2.17 13.67 5.09
N HIS A 160 1.46 12.77 4.40
CA HIS A 160 1.92 12.06 3.21
C HIS A 160 0.79 12.00 2.19
N GLU A 161 0.95 12.69 1.06
CA GLU A 161 -0.14 12.97 0.13
C GLU A 161 -0.79 11.71 -0.45
N ALA A 162 -0.01 10.78 -1.02
CA ALA A 162 -0.54 9.55 -1.59
C ALA A 162 -1.37 8.75 -0.57
N LEU A 163 -0.92 8.75 0.68
CA LEU A 163 -1.56 8.03 1.76
C LEU A 163 -2.86 8.73 2.17
N ALA A 164 -2.80 10.05 2.37
CA ALA A 164 -3.96 10.86 2.74
C ALA A 164 -5.05 10.79 1.66
N CYS A 165 -4.67 10.98 0.38
CA CYS A 165 -5.58 10.88 -0.75
C CYS A 165 -6.25 9.50 -0.80
N SER A 166 -5.46 8.42 -0.75
CA SER A 166 -6.01 7.07 -0.82
C SER A 166 -6.97 6.76 0.31
N PHE A 167 -6.59 7.10 1.55
CA PHE A 167 -7.42 6.83 2.71
C PHE A 167 -8.72 7.65 2.72
N GLN A 168 -8.66 8.93 2.33
CA GLN A 168 -9.86 9.78 2.28
C GLN A 168 -10.79 9.38 1.12
N LEU A 169 -10.24 9.08 -0.06
CA LEU A 169 -11.04 8.64 -1.21
C LEU A 169 -11.73 7.31 -0.92
N ALA A 170 -11.00 6.33 -0.37
CA ALA A 170 -11.57 5.05 0.05
C ALA A 170 -12.68 5.22 1.10
N ARG A 171 -12.49 6.15 2.06
CA ARG A 171 -13.51 6.49 3.05
C ARG A 171 -14.76 7.10 2.42
N VAL A 172 -14.61 8.02 1.46
CA VAL A 172 -15.73 8.64 0.75
C VAL A 172 -16.52 7.60 -0.05
N MET A 173 -15.82 6.64 -0.66
CA MET A 173 -16.43 5.53 -1.39
C MET A 173 -16.96 4.41 -0.48
N ASN A 174 -16.78 4.52 0.84
CA ASN A 174 -17.16 3.51 1.83
C ASN A 174 -16.60 2.10 1.51
N LEU A 175 -15.37 2.04 1.01
CA LEU A 175 -14.71 0.77 0.68
C LEU A 175 -14.04 0.16 1.91
N PRO A 176 -14.14 -1.17 2.13
CA PRO A 176 -13.36 -1.85 3.16
C PRO A 176 -11.87 -1.63 2.91
N THR A 177 -11.22 -0.80 3.72
CA THR A 177 -9.85 -0.36 3.45
C THR A 177 -9.01 -0.38 4.71
N PHE A 178 -7.84 -1.00 4.63
CA PHE A 178 -6.85 -1.06 5.70
C PHE A 178 -5.55 -0.37 5.26
N LEU A 179 -5.14 0.64 6.02
CA LEU A 179 -3.83 1.25 5.89
C LEU A 179 -2.84 0.52 6.81
N LEU A 180 -1.78 -0.05 6.21
CA LEU A 180 -0.70 -0.72 6.93
C LEU A 180 0.55 0.16 6.88
N VAL A 181 1.06 0.57 8.03
CA VAL A 181 2.18 1.51 8.12
C VAL A 181 3.33 0.88 8.88
N GLY A 182 4.50 0.85 8.25
CA GLY A 182 5.77 0.56 8.90
C GLY A 182 6.51 1.88 9.20
N PRO A 183 7.01 2.08 10.43
CA PRO A 183 7.89 3.19 10.72
C PRO A 183 9.23 2.98 10.01
N SER A 184 9.78 4.05 9.45
CA SER A 184 11.13 4.08 8.86
C SER A 184 12.02 5.04 9.63
N ASP A 185 13.23 4.62 9.94
CA ASP A 185 14.28 5.51 10.43
C ASP A 185 15.06 6.06 9.24
N LYS A 186 14.77 7.30 8.83
CA LYS A 186 15.57 7.96 7.78
C LYS A 186 16.92 8.50 8.29
N SER A 187 17.41 8.10 9.47
CA SER A 187 18.79 8.37 9.87
C SER A 187 19.75 7.84 8.80
N LYS A 188 20.82 8.58 8.48
CA LYS A 188 21.73 8.23 7.37
C LYS A 188 22.73 7.12 7.72
N SER A 189 22.39 6.26 8.67
CA SER A 189 23.29 5.22 9.17
C SER A 189 23.12 3.92 8.39
N HIS A 190 24.09 3.01 8.47
CA HIS A 190 23.88 1.65 7.95
C HIS A 190 22.86 0.86 8.78
N LYS A 191 22.66 1.24 10.05
CA LYS A 191 21.74 0.57 10.98
C LYS A 191 20.29 0.80 10.59
N SER A 192 19.96 2.02 10.20
CA SER A 192 18.61 2.38 9.76
C SER A 192 18.18 1.67 8.48
N TYR A 193 19.09 1.43 7.53
CA TYR A 193 18.77 0.64 6.34
C TYR A 193 18.38 -0.80 6.70
N GLU A 194 19.12 -1.45 7.61
CA GLU A 194 18.79 -2.80 8.05
C GLU A 194 17.47 -2.85 8.85
N GLU A 195 17.18 -1.80 9.61
CA GLU A 195 15.92 -1.65 10.35
C GLU A 195 14.74 -1.47 9.40
N ASP A 196 14.83 -0.56 8.43
CA ASP A 196 13.77 -0.36 7.44
C ASP A 196 13.54 -1.62 6.56
N LEU A 197 14.61 -2.35 6.23
CA LEU A 197 14.51 -3.62 5.50
C LEU A 197 13.77 -4.68 6.32
N LYS A 198 13.97 -4.71 7.66
CA LYS A 198 13.21 -5.59 8.54
C LYS A 198 11.73 -5.21 8.55
N VAL A 199 11.42 -3.91 8.64
CA VAL A 199 10.03 -3.41 8.58
C VAL A 199 9.39 -3.74 7.23
N LEU A 200 10.11 -3.59 6.13
CA LEU A 200 9.65 -4.00 4.80
C LEU A 200 9.35 -5.51 4.75
N CYS A 201 10.24 -6.33 5.30
CA CYS A 201 10.01 -7.78 5.38
C CYS A 201 8.78 -8.11 6.24
N GLU A 202 8.60 -7.44 7.37
CA GLU A 202 7.44 -7.64 8.25
C GLU A 202 6.13 -7.24 7.56
N ILE A 203 6.11 -6.12 6.82
CA ILE A 203 4.98 -5.74 5.96
C ILE A 203 4.70 -6.86 4.96
N GLY A 204 5.73 -7.32 4.25
CA GLY A 204 5.63 -8.41 3.28
C GLY A 204 5.06 -9.69 3.87
N GLU A 205 5.54 -10.10 5.05
CA GLU A 205 5.08 -11.28 5.78
C GLU A 205 3.63 -11.14 6.25
N VAL A 206 3.24 -9.97 6.76
CA VAL A 206 1.85 -9.69 7.14
C VAL A 206 0.94 -9.79 5.92
N LEU A 207 1.32 -9.18 4.79
CA LEU A 207 0.54 -9.27 3.54
C LEU A 207 0.43 -10.70 3.02
N ALA A 208 1.55 -11.44 3.00
CA ALA A 208 1.58 -12.83 2.57
C ALA A 208 0.66 -13.71 3.42
N SER A 209 0.64 -13.49 4.74
CA SER A 209 -0.13 -14.29 5.69
C SER A 209 -1.64 -14.23 5.54
N LEU A 210 -2.16 -13.25 4.79
CA LEU A 210 -3.59 -13.11 4.51
C LEU A 210 -4.07 -14.07 3.41
N SER A 211 -3.15 -14.86 2.83
CA SER A 211 -3.41 -15.70 1.67
C SER A 211 -2.41 -16.87 1.58
N SER A 212 -2.46 -17.65 0.50
CA SER A 212 -1.50 -18.74 0.26
C SER A 212 -0.21 -18.24 -0.41
N LEU A 213 0.23 -17.03 -0.06
CA LEU A 213 1.47 -16.42 -0.55
C LEU A 213 2.61 -16.61 0.46
N CYS A 214 3.82 -16.33 0.02
CA CYS A 214 4.99 -16.13 0.87
C CYS A 214 5.69 -14.82 0.49
N PHE A 215 6.47 -14.28 1.41
CA PHE A 215 7.35 -13.15 1.14
C PHE A 215 8.79 -13.66 0.99
N VAL A 216 9.39 -13.43 -0.18
CA VAL A 216 10.72 -13.92 -0.54
C VAL A 216 11.69 -12.74 -0.54
N LYS A 217 12.41 -12.58 0.56
CA LYS A 217 13.39 -11.51 0.76
C LYS A 217 14.44 -11.48 -0.35
N GLU A 218 14.84 -12.63 -0.88
CA GLU A 218 15.88 -12.74 -1.91
C GLU A 218 15.44 -12.17 -3.26
N LYS A 219 14.13 -11.96 -3.47
CA LYS A 219 13.60 -11.34 -4.70
C LYS A 219 13.48 -9.82 -4.61
N ILE A 220 13.73 -9.21 -3.46
CA ILE A 220 13.65 -7.76 -3.32
C ILE A 220 14.93 -7.11 -3.84
N THR A 221 14.79 -6.18 -4.78
CA THR A 221 15.88 -5.26 -5.17
C THR A 221 15.63 -3.90 -4.53
N TRP A 222 15.82 -3.82 -3.21
CA TRP A 222 15.61 -2.58 -2.48
C TRP A 222 16.91 -1.81 -2.31
N THR A 223 17.05 -0.70 -3.04
CA THR A 223 18.16 0.24 -2.88
C THR A 223 17.58 1.65 -2.71
N PRO A 224 17.27 2.08 -1.48
CA PRO A 224 16.67 3.38 -1.25
C PRO A 224 17.60 4.47 -1.76
N THR A 225 17.05 5.40 -2.55
CA THR A 225 17.83 6.44 -3.17
C THR A 225 18.40 7.36 -2.10
N LYS A 226 19.74 7.44 -2.00
CA LYS A 226 20.47 8.31 -1.05
C LYS A 226 20.36 9.79 -1.42
N THR A 227 19.17 10.33 -1.64
CA THR A 227 18.87 11.78 -1.65
C THR A 227 17.47 11.99 -2.19
N SER A 228 16.55 12.40 -1.33
CA SER A 228 15.84 13.63 -1.62
C SER A 228 16.03 14.53 -0.41
N ARG A 229 16.56 15.74 -0.63
CA ARG A 229 16.23 16.84 0.30
C ARG A 229 14.71 16.85 0.36
N GLU A 230 14.13 17.01 1.54
CA GLU A 230 12.71 17.29 1.71
C GLU A 230 12.32 18.36 0.68
N SER A 231 11.82 17.93 -0.48
CA SER A 231 11.26 18.84 -1.45
C SER A 231 9.99 19.32 -0.78
N MET A 232 9.89 20.64 -0.60
CA MET A 232 8.66 21.27 -0.16
C MET A 232 7.50 20.60 -0.90
N GLU A 233 6.51 20.09 -0.16
CA GLU A 233 5.39 19.37 -0.78
C GLU A 233 4.81 20.24 -1.90
N PRO A 234 4.64 19.74 -3.14
CA PRO A 234 4.36 20.59 -4.30
C PRO A 234 3.16 21.52 -4.13
N TRP A 235 2.16 21.12 -3.34
CA TRP A 235 1.00 21.97 -3.01
C TRP A 235 1.37 23.24 -2.22
N ARG A 236 2.47 23.24 -1.45
CA ARG A 236 2.97 24.44 -0.76
C ARG A 236 3.51 25.49 -1.72
N ALA A 237 3.91 25.10 -2.92
CA ALA A 237 4.30 26.05 -3.96
C ALA A 237 3.10 26.86 -4.49
N LEU A 238 1.87 26.40 -4.28
CA LEU A 238 0.65 27.12 -4.67
C LEU A 238 0.26 28.24 -3.69
N TYR A 239 0.92 28.31 -2.53
CA TYR A 239 0.63 29.27 -1.46
C TYR A 239 1.78 30.26 -1.20
N ASN A 240 2.79 30.30 -2.09
CA ASN A 240 3.92 31.25 -2.05
C ASN A 240 3.86 32.24 -3.21
#